data_AF-A0A5S4FJZ7-F1
#
_entry.id   AF-A0A5S4FJZ7-F1
#
_cell.length_a   1.000
_cell.length_b   1.000
_cell.length_c   1.000
_cell.angle_alpha   90.00
_cell.angle_beta   90.00
_cell.angle_gamma   90.00
#
_symmetry.space_group_name_H-M   'P 1'
#
loop_
_entity.id
_entity.type
_entity.pdbx_description
1 polymer ?
#
loop_
_entity_poly.entity_id
_entity_poly.type
_entity_poly.pdbx_seq_one_letter_code
_entity_poly.pdbx_strand_id
1 'polypeptide(L)'
;MIAKLYERWLLEMWNGDFPLAHDLVTPGFVGHWPGMDVHGPDGLVQALEQGHAPFDDVTVTLDVGPIVDGDRVAARWTFAGAYRGGLPGAGAAAGTRVAFSGHDLLRAEDGRFAEYWVISDAQTFNRQLQIG
;
A
#
# COMPACT_ATOMS: atom_id res chain seq x y z
N MET A 1 3.74 -7.87 -18.76
CA MET A 1 4.15 -6.45 -18.91
C MET A 1 4.05 -5.79 -17.55
N ILE A 2 5.06 -5.02 -17.12
CA ILE A 2 5.14 -4.44 -15.77
C ILE A 2 3.92 -3.56 -15.40
N ALA A 3 3.31 -2.86 -16.36
CA ALA A 3 2.07 -2.11 -16.13
C ALA A 3 0.92 -3.00 -15.61
N LYS A 4 0.70 -4.17 -16.22
CA LYS A 4 -0.31 -5.13 -15.74
C LYS A 4 0.06 -5.74 -14.39
N LEU A 5 1.36 -5.94 -14.13
CA LEU A 5 1.82 -6.40 -12.83
C LEU A 5 1.49 -5.36 -11.74
N TYR A 6 1.67 -4.07 -12.05
CA TYR A 6 1.30 -2.97 -11.17
C TYR A 6 -0.21 -2.84 -10.96
N GLU A 7 -1.02 -3.03 -12.00
CA GLU A 7 -2.48 -3.04 -11.87
C GLU A 7 -2.95 -4.12 -10.89
N ARG A 8 -2.40 -5.34 -10.95
CA ARG A 8 -2.70 -6.41 -9.99
C ARG A 8 -2.22 -6.06 -8.57
N TRP A 9 -1.01 -5.52 -8.47
CA TRP A 9 -0.46 -5.03 -7.20
C TRP A 9 -1.41 -4.05 -6.52
N LEU A 10 -1.87 -3.01 -7.23
CA LEU A 10 -2.66 -1.95 -6.61
C LEU A 10 -4.16 -2.29 -6.51
N LEU A 11 -4.75 -2.82 -7.58
CA LEU A 11 -6.21 -2.95 -7.70
C LEU A 11 -6.73 -4.30 -7.18
N GLU A 12 -5.87 -5.31 -7.01
CA GLU A 12 -6.25 -6.61 -6.44
C GLU A 12 -5.64 -6.76 -5.03
N MET A 13 -4.31 -6.77 -4.92
CA MET A 13 -3.62 -7.07 -3.65
C MET A 13 -3.89 -5.99 -2.59
N TRP A 14 -3.65 -4.71 -2.91
CA TRP A 14 -3.95 -3.59 -2.00
C TRP A 14 -5.46 -3.37 -1.77
N ASN A 15 -6.34 -4.05 -2.51
CA ASN A 15 -7.78 -4.07 -2.25
C ASN A 15 -8.25 -5.30 -1.45
N GLY A 16 -7.33 -6.13 -0.95
CA GLY A 16 -7.63 -7.20 0.00
C GLY A 16 -7.18 -8.60 -0.40
N ASP A 17 -6.70 -8.81 -1.63
CA ASP A 17 -6.15 -10.11 -2.05
C ASP A 17 -4.69 -10.25 -1.62
N PHE A 18 -4.45 -10.25 -0.31
CA PHE A 18 -3.09 -10.27 0.25
C PHE A 18 -2.25 -11.49 -0.15
N PRO A 19 -2.79 -12.72 -0.27
CA PRO A 19 -2.02 -13.88 -0.72
C PRO A 19 -1.35 -13.69 -2.09
N LEU A 20 -1.86 -12.76 -2.92
CA LEU A 20 -1.27 -12.39 -4.20
C LEU A 20 0.17 -11.89 -4.09
N ALA A 21 0.61 -11.45 -2.90
CA ALA A 21 2.00 -11.10 -2.62
C ALA A 21 2.97 -12.21 -3.04
N HIS A 22 2.65 -13.49 -2.79
CA HIS A 22 3.52 -14.62 -3.14
C HIS A 22 3.74 -14.79 -4.65
N ASP A 23 2.81 -14.31 -5.47
CA ASP A 23 2.90 -14.34 -6.92
C ASP A 23 3.54 -13.06 -7.50
N LEU A 24 3.33 -11.92 -6.82
CA LEU A 24 3.71 -10.61 -7.33
C LEU A 24 5.13 -10.19 -6.98
N VAL A 25 5.67 -10.67 -5.85
CA VAL A 25 7.02 -10.28 -5.40
C VAL A 25 8.03 -11.41 -5.46
N THR A 26 9.32 -11.07 -5.56
CA THR A 26 10.40 -12.05 -5.49
C THR A 26 10.59 -12.55 -4.06
N PRO A 27 11.20 -13.74 -3.85
CA PRO A 27 11.52 -14.21 -2.50
C PRO A 27 12.44 -13.25 -1.72
N GLY A 28 13.28 -12.49 -2.43
CA GLY A 28 14.19 -11.49 -1.87
C GLY A 28 13.63 -10.08 -1.85
N PHE A 29 12.31 -9.91 -2.01
CA PHE A 29 11.67 -8.60 -2.05
C PHE A 29 12.02 -7.74 -0.82
N VAL A 30 12.27 -6.45 -1.06
CA VAL A 30 12.41 -5.45 0.00
C VAL A 30 11.51 -4.27 -0.32
N GLY A 31 10.64 -3.91 0.63
CA GLY A 31 9.86 -2.70 0.54
C GLY A 31 10.25 -1.71 1.65
N HIS A 32 10.37 -0.45 1.27
CA HIS A 32 10.87 0.65 2.08
C HIS A 32 9.72 1.60 2.39
N TRP A 33 9.16 1.46 3.59
CA TRP A 33 8.21 2.42 4.15
C TRP A 33 8.96 3.43 5.03
N PRO A 34 8.36 4.59 5.32
CA PRO A 34 8.95 5.53 6.27
C PRO A 34 9.18 4.88 7.64
N GLY A 35 10.45 4.68 8.02
CA GLY A 35 10.84 4.14 9.31
C GLY A 35 10.82 2.61 9.44
N MET A 36 10.53 1.87 8.38
CA MET A 36 10.55 0.40 8.42
C MET A 36 10.82 -0.22 7.04
N ASP A 37 11.59 -1.30 7.03
CA ASP A 37 11.74 -2.18 5.87
C ASP A 37 10.88 -3.44 6.05
N VAL A 38 10.32 -3.92 4.95
CA VAL A 38 9.51 -5.15 4.87
C VAL A 38 10.19 -6.12 3.93
N HIS A 39 10.36 -7.37 4.37
CA HIS A 39 11.13 -8.37 3.64
C HIS A 39 10.28 -9.57 3.21
N GLY A 40 10.41 -9.93 1.93
CA GLY A 40 9.77 -11.10 1.34
C GLY A 40 8.24 -11.00 1.25
N PRO A 41 7.60 -12.01 0.64
CA PRO A 41 6.15 -12.04 0.48
C PRO A 41 5.41 -12.13 1.81
N ASP A 42 5.91 -12.94 2.77
CA ASP A 42 5.27 -13.09 4.08
C ASP A 42 5.26 -11.76 4.87
N GLY A 43 6.39 -11.04 4.85
CA GLY A 43 6.46 -9.71 5.47
C GLY A 43 5.51 -8.73 4.81
N LEU A 44 5.36 -8.78 3.49
CA LEU A 44 4.42 -7.93 2.76
C LEU A 44 2.97 -8.24 3.13
N VAL A 45 2.58 -9.52 3.21
CA VAL A 45 1.24 -9.93 3.68
C VAL A 45 0.98 -9.38 5.07
N GLN A 46 1.93 -9.54 5.99
CA GLN A 46 1.79 -9.05 7.35
C GLN A 46 1.63 -7.52 7.41
N ALA A 47 2.35 -6.77 6.57
CA ALA A 47 2.24 -5.32 6.47
C ALA A 47 0.87 -4.88 5.91
N LEU A 48 0.35 -5.58 4.89
CA LEU A 48 -0.97 -5.33 4.30
C LEU A 48 -2.09 -5.57 5.32
N GLU A 49 -2.03 -6.69 6.04
CA GLU A 49 -2.99 -7.02 7.10
C GLU A 49 -2.97 -5.97 8.21
N GLN A 50 -1.79 -5.56 8.69
CA GLN A 50 -1.66 -4.53 9.72
C GLN A 50 -2.16 -3.16 9.23
N GLY A 51 -1.87 -2.79 7.99
CA GLY A 51 -2.32 -1.53 7.40
C GLY A 51 -3.83 -1.46 7.22
N HIS A 52 -4.47 -2.58 6.87
CA HIS A 52 -5.93 -2.67 6.70
C HIS A 52 -6.67 -2.91 8.02
N ALA A 53 -6.02 -3.50 9.03
CA ALA A 53 -6.65 -3.86 10.30
C ALA A 53 -7.42 -2.72 11.01
N PRO A 54 -7.07 -1.43 10.89
CA PRO A 54 -7.84 -0.34 11.51
C PRO A 54 -9.03 0.17 10.68
N PHE A 55 -9.33 -0.43 9.53
CA PHE A 55 -10.31 0.09 8.57
C PHE A 55 -11.27 -0.99 8.07
N ASP A 56 -12.55 -0.64 7.96
CA ASP A 56 -13.55 -1.37 7.18
C ASP A 56 -13.75 -0.68 5.81
N ASP A 57 -14.41 -1.36 4.87
CA ASP A 57 -14.70 -0.85 3.52
C ASP A 57 -13.47 -0.26 2.80
N VAL A 58 -12.33 -0.95 2.89
CA VAL A 58 -11.10 -0.46 2.27
C VAL A 58 -11.24 -0.44 0.75
N THR A 59 -10.82 0.64 0.12
CA THR A 59 -10.70 0.77 -1.32
C THR A 59 -9.39 1.50 -1.64
N VAL A 60 -8.66 0.98 -2.62
CA VAL A 60 -7.46 1.63 -3.15
C VAL A 60 -7.63 1.91 -4.63
N THR A 61 -7.42 3.17 -5.05
CA THR A 61 -7.59 3.64 -6.42
C THR A 61 -6.27 4.06 -7.04
N LEU A 62 -6.18 3.92 -8.37
CA LEU A 62 -5.09 4.46 -9.18
C LEU A 62 -5.45 5.87 -9.64
N ASP A 63 -4.70 6.88 -9.21
CA ASP A 63 -4.95 8.28 -9.56
C ASP A 63 -4.09 8.73 -10.75
N VAL A 64 -2.82 8.33 -10.78
CA VAL A 64 -1.86 8.68 -11.84
C VAL A 64 -0.94 7.48 -12.12
N GLY A 65 -0.69 7.19 -13.39
CA GLY A 65 0.18 6.09 -13.83
C GLY A 65 -0.61 4.85 -14.26
N PRO A 66 0.03 3.66 -14.31
CA PRO A 66 1.45 3.44 -14.09
C PRO A 66 2.32 4.16 -15.14
N ILE A 67 3.34 4.88 -14.67
CA ILE A 67 4.42 5.40 -15.52
C ILE A 67 5.53 4.35 -15.50
N VAL A 68 5.84 3.81 -16.66
CA VAL A 68 6.83 2.74 -16.80
C VAL A 68 8.10 3.27 -17.45
N ASP A 69 9.24 2.97 -16.84
CA ASP A 69 10.56 3.23 -17.40
C ASP A 69 11.47 2.01 -17.17
N GLY A 70 11.73 1.26 -18.23
CA GLY A 70 12.49 0.01 -18.18
C GLY A 70 11.90 -1.01 -17.22
N ASP A 71 12.64 -1.30 -16.16
CA ASP A 71 12.30 -2.23 -15.09
C ASP A 71 11.57 -1.57 -13.91
N ARG A 72 11.26 -0.27 -14.00
CA ARG A 72 10.61 0.50 -12.94
C ARG A 72 9.21 0.94 -13.30
N VAL A 73 8.37 1.07 -12.28
CA VAL A 73 7.04 1.66 -12.38
C VAL A 73 6.82 2.65 -11.24
N ALA A 74 6.22 3.79 -11.57
CA ALA A 74 5.80 4.79 -10.59
C ALA A 74 4.32 5.14 -10.77
N ALA A 75 3.65 5.43 -9.67
CA ALA A 75 2.23 5.76 -9.70
C ALA A 75 1.81 6.51 -8.45
N ARG A 76 0.65 7.15 -8.55
CA ARG A 76 -0.06 7.79 -7.44
C ARG A 76 -1.35 7.03 -7.18
N TRP A 77 -1.63 6.80 -5.91
CA TRP A 77 -2.84 6.10 -5.48
C TRP A 77 -3.54 6.85 -4.35
N THR A 78 -4.80 6.50 -4.12
CA THR A 78 -5.58 6.91 -2.95
C THR A 78 -6.13 5.69 -2.22
N PHE A 79 -5.88 5.63 -0.92
CA PHE A 79 -6.52 4.70 0.01
C PHE A 79 -7.72 5.38 0.65
N ALA A 80 -8.83 4.67 0.78
CA ALA A 80 -10.01 5.09 1.53
C ALA A 80 -10.55 3.95 2.40
N GLY A 81 -11.15 4.30 3.52
CA GLY A 81 -11.78 3.33 4.43
C GLY A 81 -12.60 4.00 5.54
N ALA A 82 -13.34 3.20 6.31
CA ALA A 82 -13.99 3.62 7.54
C ALA A 82 -13.14 3.19 8.75
N TYR A 83 -12.68 4.14 9.56
CA TYR A 83 -11.90 3.84 10.75
C TYR A 83 -12.73 3.02 11.75
N ARG A 84 -12.20 1.90 12.25
CA ARG A 84 -12.91 1.03 13.21
C ARG A 84 -12.24 0.93 14.58
N GLY A 85 -11.15 1.65 14.79
CA GLY A 85 -10.37 1.59 16.04
C GLY A 85 -9.02 0.88 15.86
N GLY A 86 -8.27 0.77 16.96
CA GLY A 86 -7.03 -0.01 17.01
C GLY A 86 -5.74 0.75 16.66
N LEU A 87 -5.84 2.04 16.32
CA LEU A 87 -4.65 2.89 16.13
C LEU A 87 -4.29 3.63 17.42
N PRO A 88 -3.08 3.44 17.97
CA PRO A 88 -2.60 4.20 19.12
C PRO A 88 -2.61 5.71 18.85
N GLY A 89 -3.16 6.47 19.80
CA GLY A 89 -3.20 7.93 19.71
C GLY A 89 -4.30 8.51 18.82
N ALA A 90 -5.09 7.68 18.13
CA ALA A 90 -6.21 8.15 17.32
C ALA A 90 -7.41 8.55 18.21
N GLY A 91 -7.91 9.77 18.03
CA GLY A 91 -9.08 10.31 18.72
C GLY A 91 -10.39 10.23 17.92
N ALA A 92 -10.33 9.90 16.63
CA ALA A 92 -11.50 9.80 15.77
C ALA A 92 -12.46 8.68 16.21
N ALA A 93 -13.76 8.90 16.02
CA ALA A 93 -14.78 7.89 16.30
C ALA A 93 -14.76 6.76 15.27
N ALA A 94 -15.16 5.55 15.68
CA ALA A 94 -15.42 4.46 14.74
C ALA A 94 -16.48 4.87 13.70
N GLY A 95 -16.30 4.47 12.44
CA GLY A 95 -17.08 4.90 11.29
C GLY A 95 -16.58 6.18 10.61
N THR A 96 -15.56 6.87 11.16
CA THR A 96 -14.97 8.05 10.50
C THR A 96 -14.41 7.66 9.15
N ARG A 97 -14.92 8.26 8.06
CA ARG A 97 -14.38 8.05 6.72
C ARG A 97 -13.03 8.77 6.60
N VAL A 98 -12.02 8.01 6.20
CA VAL A 98 -10.67 8.52 5.95
C VAL A 98 -10.29 8.28 4.49
N ALA A 99 -9.58 9.23 3.90
CA ALA A 99 -8.92 9.04 2.62
C ALA A 99 -7.57 9.75 2.61
N PHE A 100 -6.54 9.07 2.13
CA PHE A 100 -5.21 9.64 1.98
C PHE A 100 -4.53 9.04 0.77
N SER A 101 -3.63 9.80 0.18
CA SER A 101 -2.93 9.38 -1.02
C SER A 101 -1.48 9.05 -0.74
N GLY A 102 -0.86 8.32 -1.66
CA GLY A 102 0.56 8.04 -1.63
C GLY A 102 1.13 7.92 -3.03
N HIS A 103 2.43 7.63 -3.06
CA HIS A 103 3.15 7.36 -4.30
C HIS A 103 3.95 6.08 -4.16
N ASP A 104 3.91 5.30 -5.22
CA ASP A 104 4.69 4.10 -5.37
C ASP A 104 5.84 4.35 -6.33
N LEU A 105 6.99 3.75 -6.01
CA LEU A 105 8.04 3.42 -6.97
C LEU A 105 8.39 1.95 -6.77
N LEU A 106 8.30 1.13 -7.81
CA LEU A 106 8.69 -0.28 -7.76
C LEU A 106 9.73 -0.60 -8.83
N ARG A 107 10.60 -1.55 -8.52
CA ARG A 107 11.50 -2.21 -9.47
C ARG A 107 11.07 -3.66 -9.64
N ALA A 108 11.01 -4.13 -10.88
CA ALA A 108 10.71 -5.50 -11.24
C ALA A 108 11.94 -6.25 -11.77
N GLU A 109 12.00 -7.55 -11.50
CA GLU A 109 12.94 -8.48 -12.12
C GLU A 109 12.20 -9.80 -12.40
N ASP A 110 12.48 -10.42 -13.55
CA ASP A 110 11.88 -11.70 -13.95
C ASP A 110 10.34 -11.78 -13.80
N GLY A 111 9.67 -10.67 -14.09
CA GLY A 111 8.20 -10.57 -14.07
C GLY A 111 7.57 -10.42 -12.68
N ARG A 112 8.37 -10.18 -11.63
CA ARG A 112 7.91 -9.93 -10.26
C ARG A 112 8.57 -8.66 -9.68
N PHE A 113 7.97 -8.06 -8.66
CA PHE A 113 8.57 -6.91 -7.98
C PHE A 113 9.65 -7.38 -6.99
N ALA A 114 10.82 -6.75 -7.07
CA ALA A 114 11.95 -7.05 -6.18
C ALA A 114 12.18 -5.94 -5.16
N GLU A 115 11.72 -4.72 -5.45
CA GLU A 115 11.98 -3.56 -4.61
C GLU A 115 10.83 -2.57 -4.70
N TYR A 116 10.49 -1.95 -3.57
CA TYR A 116 9.38 -1.02 -3.45
C TYR A 116 9.76 0.14 -2.54
N TRP A 117 9.47 1.36 -2.95
CA TRP A 117 9.54 2.55 -2.11
C TRP A 117 8.20 3.24 -2.09
N VAL A 118 7.74 3.62 -0.90
CA VAL A 118 6.45 4.27 -0.72
C VAL A 118 6.50 5.42 0.24
N ILE A 119 5.77 6.48 -0.09
CA ILE A 119 5.45 7.56 0.83
C ILE A 119 3.95 7.84 0.74
N SER A 120 3.30 7.86 1.90
CA SER A 120 1.89 8.22 2.07
C SER A 120 1.78 9.61 2.68
N ASP A 121 0.67 10.31 2.39
CA ASP A 121 0.33 11.59 3.02
C ASP A 121 -0.09 11.40 4.49
N ALA A 122 0.92 11.24 5.34
CA ALA A 122 0.77 11.05 6.78
C ALA A 122 0.09 12.25 7.45
N GLN A 123 0.24 13.47 6.90
CA GLN A 123 -0.38 14.66 7.47
C GLN A 123 -1.91 14.62 7.32
N THR A 124 -2.39 14.28 6.13
CA THR A 124 -3.83 14.12 5.87
C THR A 124 -4.40 12.95 6.65
N PHE A 125 -3.66 11.83 6.76
CA PHE A 125 -4.03 10.69 7.59
C PHE A 125 -4.18 11.07 9.07
N ASN A 126 -3.14 11.64 9.68
CA ASN A 126 -3.12 12.02 11.09
C ASN A 126 -4.22 13.04 11.43
N ARG A 127 -4.44 14.04 10.56
CA ARG A 127 -5.49 15.04 10.77
C ARG A 127 -6.87 14.42 10.84
N GLN A 128 -7.20 13.49 9.93
CA GLN A 128 -8.52 12.85 9.89
C GLN A 128 -8.73 11.92 11.09
N LEU A 129 -7.67 11.26 11.56
CA LEU A 129 -7.72 10.38 12.73
C LEU A 129 -7.51 11.09 14.07
N GLN A 130 -7.22 12.39 14.04
CA GLN A 130 -6.90 13.20 15.22
C GLN A 130 -5.69 12.66 15.99
N ILE A 131 -4.68 12.18 15.27
CA ILE A 131 -3.39 11.77 15.81
C ILE A 131 -2.50 13.02 15.93
N GLY A 132 -1.98 13.26 17.13
CA GLY A 132 -1.12 14.40 17.47
C GLY A 132 0.36 14.16 17.21
#